data_AF-A0A2S4WF77-F1
#
_entry.id   AF-A0A2S4WF77-F1
#
_cell.length_a   1.000
_cell.length_b   1.000
_cell.length_c   1.000
_cell.angle_alpha   90.00
_cell.angle_beta   90.00
_cell.angle_gamma   90.00
#
_symmetry.space_group_name_H-M   'P 1'
#
loop_
_entity.id
_entity.type
_entity.pdbx_description
1 polymer ?
#
loop_
_entity_poly.entity_id
_entity_poly.type
_entity_poly.pdbx_seq_one_letter_code
_entity_poly.pdbx_strand_id
1 'polypeptide(L)'
;MSTDLVRDSKVVILLTPTNYAVWALVMQSKLQVIDVLSTLEGPIITKPEKEKDVFMEISEKAYHLIISYIGQEVLAFITSAYSSQTRFNGYHLWQLLRSKYAGGDIASQTTALAKWNNLAFTSISKFVPAIRSANQMINMSGAIFDDRLRINQMLQKLPGEYQSFRDIISMNDQEQSFEIVLKKLENYVAMNNLDHDQAPSVAPIQSLLSQSNSQGPASSTICSHCKKVGHRPHNCWIKFPEKAPKTESAHHTVQDNFNQLNDPTSFTHFRTADGVLHHIDEIKFENVKYF
;
A
#
# COMPACT_ATOMS: atom_id res chain seq x y z
N MET A 1 52.69 1.99 -18.70
CA MET A 1 51.77 1.19 -17.88
C MET A 1 50.89 2.16 -17.11
N SER A 2 49.67 2.36 -17.58
CA SER A 2 48.68 3.21 -16.92
C SER A 2 47.93 2.33 -15.93
N THR A 3 48.23 2.50 -14.64
CA THR A 3 47.41 1.87 -13.59
C THR A 3 46.21 2.76 -13.38
N ASP A 4 45.06 2.29 -13.85
CA ASP A 4 43.75 2.84 -13.55
C ASP A 4 43.57 2.91 -12.03
N LEU A 5 43.75 4.12 -11.48
CA LEU A 5 43.27 4.48 -10.15
C LEU A 5 41.76 4.61 -10.26
N VAL A 6 41.06 3.47 -10.20
CA VAL A 6 39.68 3.44 -9.73
C VAL A 6 39.72 3.90 -8.27
N ARG A 7 39.68 5.22 -8.08
CA ARG A 7 39.36 5.82 -6.78
C ARG A 7 37.93 5.38 -6.48
N ASP A 8 37.80 4.36 -5.63
CA ASP A 8 36.59 4.13 -4.86
C ASP A 8 36.15 5.48 -4.29
N SER A 9 35.12 6.06 -4.91
CA SER A 9 34.61 7.36 -4.50
C SER A 9 33.91 7.15 -3.17
N LYS A 10 34.68 7.27 -2.08
CA LYS A 10 34.15 7.21 -0.71
C LYS A 10 33.13 8.33 -0.58
N VAL A 11 31.85 7.96 -0.59
CA VAL A 11 30.74 8.90 -0.41
C VAL A 11 30.74 9.35 1.04
N VAL A 12 31.15 10.59 1.26
CA VAL A 12 31.14 11.25 2.56
C VAL A 12 29.74 11.80 2.79
N ILE A 13 29.07 11.40 3.88
CA ILE A 13 27.65 11.72 4.13
C ILE A 13 27.54 12.69 5.30
N LEU A 14 26.75 13.76 5.10
CA LEU A 14 26.27 14.60 6.18
C LEU A 14 25.16 13.86 6.94
N LEU A 15 25.38 13.53 8.20
CA LEU A 15 24.38 12.80 9.00
C LEU A 15 23.27 13.74 9.47
N THR A 16 22.04 13.32 9.23
CA THR A 16 20.80 13.92 9.71
C THR A 16 19.96 12.84 10.39
N PRO A 17 19.00 13.21 11.26
CA PRO A 17 18.06 12.23 11.80
C PRO A 17 17.28 11.47 10.71
N THR A 18 17.13 12.06 9.52
CA THR A 18 16.37 11.51 8.40
C THR A 18 17.16 10.59 7.47
N ASN A 19 18.50 10.54 7.57
CA ASN A 19 19.33 9.66 6.74
C ASN A 19 20.18 8.69 7.56
N TYR A 20 20.27 8.89 8.88
CA TYR A 20 21.12 8.11 9.76
C TYR A 20 20.81 6.62 9.71
N ALA A 21 19.53 6.21 9.71
CA ALA A 21 19.18 4.79 9.69
C ALA A 21 19.74 4.07 8.43
N VAL A 22 19.66 4.73 7.27
CA VAL A 22 20.20 4.20 6.01
C VAL A 22 21.72 4.18 6.04
N TRP A 23 22.36 5.25 6.51
CA TRP A 23 23.81 5.31 6.67
C TRP A 23 24.31 4.25 7.65
N ALA A 24 23.63 4.07 8.78
CA ALA A 24 23.99 3.14 9.84
C ALA A 24 23.94 1.71 9.31
N LEU A 25 22.93 1.33 8.52
CA LEU A 25 22.85 0.01 7.88
C LEU A 25 24.06 -0.26 6.98
N VAL A 26 24.43 0.70 6.13
CA VAL A 26 25.61 0.58 5.26
C VAL A 26 26.89 0.50 6.08
N MET A 27 27.01 1.30 7.14
CA MET A 27 28.17 1.31 8.01
C MET A 27 28.30 0.02 8.82
N GLN A 28 27.20 -0.52 9.35
CA GLN A 28 27.14 -1.81 10.03
C GLN A 28 27.67 -2.92 9.12
N SER A 29 27.25 -2.96 7.86
CA SER A 29 27.79 -3.92 6.88
C SER A 29 29.31 -3.80 6.73
N LYS A 30 29.84 -2.57 6.62
CA LYS A 30 31.29 -2.35 6.53
C LYS A 30 32.03 -2.76 7.81
N LEU A 31 31.45 -2.47 8.98
CA LEU A 31 31.99 -2.86 10.29
C LEU A 31 31.93 -4.38 10.52
N GLN A 32 30.94 -5.06 9.94
CA GLN A 32 30.85 -6.52 9.98
C GLN A 32 31.94 -7.18 9.14
N VAL A 33 32.27 -6.61 7.97
CA VAL A 33 33.36 -7.12 7.11
C VAL A 33 34.71 -7.09 7.82
N ILE A 34 34.92 -6.14 8.72
CA ILE A 34 36.14 -6.04 9.55
C ILE A 34 35.99 -6.70 10.94
N ASP A 35 34.88 -7.42 11.17
CA ASP A 35 34.56 -8.17 12.39
C ASP A 35 34.57 -7.33 13.69
N VAL A 36 34.21 -6.05 13.60
CA VAL A 36 34.19 -5.14 14.77
C VAL A 36 32.77 -4.81 15.24
N LEU A 37 31.74 -5.09 14.45
CA LEU A 37 30.36 -4.67 14.72
C LEU A 37 29.81 -5.21 16.05
N SER A 38 30.01 -6.51 16.31
CA SER A 38 29.58 -7.18 17.54
C SER A 38 30.12 -6.52 18.81
N THR A 39 31.33 -5.95 18.72
CA THR A 39 31.98 -5.24 19.81
C THR A 39 31.40 -3.84 20.05
N LEU A 40 30.84 -3.21 19.01
CA LEU A 40 30.24 -1.88 19.07
C LEU A 40 28.78 -1.89 19.56
N GLU A 41 28.05 -2.98 19.26
CA GLU A 41 26.64 -3.16 19.62
C GLU A 41 26.41 -3.88 20.94
N GLY A 42 27.45 -4.54 21.47
CA GLY A 42 27.38 -5.21 22.77
C GLY A 42 27.14 -4.25 23.95
N PRO A 43 26.58 -4.75 25.06
CA PRO A 43 26.52 -4.01 26.31
C PRO A 43 27.95 -3.63 26.76
N ILE A 44 28.08 -2.60 27.61
CA ILE A 44 29.37 -2.21 28.20
C ILE A 44 29.83 -3.34 29.12
N ILE A 45 30.42 -4.38 28.55
CA ILE A 45 31.09 -5.43 29.32
C ILE A 45 32.39 -4.78 29.77
N THR A 46 32.52 -4.56 31.06
CA THR A 46 33.83 -4.37 31.71
C THR A 46 34.64 -5.64 31.48
N LYS A 47 35.27 -5.74 30.30
CA LYS A 47 36.10 -6.87 29.91
C LYS A 47 37.32 -6.93 30.84
N PRO A 48 37.84 -8.13 31.15
CA PRO A 48 39.05 -8.29 31.95
C PRO A 48 40.23 -7.52 31.33
N GLU A 49 41.19 -7.10 32.14
CA GLU A 49 42.28 -6.17 31.77
C GLU A 49 43.03 -6.58 30.48
N LYS A 50 43.21 -7.89 30.25
CA LYS A 50 43.89 -8.45 29.07
C LYS A 50 43.09 -8.33 27.76
N GLU A 51 41.78 -8.13 27.85
CA GLU A 51 40.89 -7.94 26.69
C GLU A 51 40.68 -6.45 26.36
N LYS A 52 41.13 -5.53 27.23
CA LYS A 52 41.02 -4.08 27.01
C LYS A 52 41.88 -3.61 25.85
N ASP A 53 43.11 -4.13 25.72
CA ASP A 53 44.02 -3.73 24.65
C ASP A 53 43.53 -4.18 23.28
N VAL A 54 43.06 -5.44 23.18
CA VAL A 54 42.43 -5.97 21.97
C VAL A 54 41.15 -5.20 21.62
N PHE A 55 40.34 -4.86 22.62
CA PHE A 55 39.15 -4.03 22.43
C PHE A 55 39.51 -2.61 21.93
N MET A 56 40.55 -2.00 22.47
CA MET A 56 41.03 -0.68 22.04
C MET A 56 41.50 -0.71 20.58
N GLU A 57 42.26 -1.73 20.17
CA GLU A 57 42.73 -1.87 18.79
C GLU A 57 41.55 -2.06 17.79
N ILE A 58 40.58 -2.89 18.16
CA ILE A 58 39.34 -3.10 17.38
C ILE A 58 38.51 -1.81 17.31
N SER A 59 38.38 -1.10 18.43
CA SER A 59 37.67 0.17 18.53
C SER A 59 38.34 1.27 17.69
N GLU A 60 39.66 1.30 17.62
CA GLU A 60 40.41 2.25 16.80
C GLU A 60 40.21 1.99 15.30
N LYS A 61 40.19 0.73 14.86
CA LYS A 61 39.86 0.37 13.46
C LYS A 61 38.46 0.86 13.09
N ALA A 62 37.48 0.67 13.97
CA ALA A 62 36.13 1.21 13.78
C ALA A 62 36.13 2.74 13.69
N TYR A 63 36.88 3.43 14.56
CA TYR A 63 36.99 4.89 14.56
C TYR A 63 37.46 5.42 13.20
N HIS A 64 38.58 4.91 12.69
CA HIS A 64 39.13 5.35 11.41
C HIS A 64 38.19 5.09 10.24
N LEU A 65 37.52 3.93 10.25
CA LEU A 65 36.55 3.61 9.23
C LEU A 65 35.39 4.61 9.26
N ILE A 66 34.74 4.79 10.41
CA ILE A 66 33.58 5.67 10.57
C ILE A 66 33.92 7.11 10.17
N ILE A 67 35.04 7.67 10.65
CA ILE A 67 35.48 9.04 10.31
C ILE A 67 35.64 9.23 8.81
N SER A 68 36.07 8.20 8.07
CA SER A 68 36.27 8.30 6.62
C SER A 68 34.99 8.39 5.78
N TYR A 69 33.82 8.20 6.38
CA TYR A 69 32.50 8.27 5.71
C TYR A 69 31.60 9.38 6.26
N ILE A 70 32.15 10.29 7.07
CA ILE A 70 31.40 11.35 7.75
C ILE A 70 31.77 12.73 7.21
N GLY A 71 30.75 13.56 6.94
CA GLY A 71 30.90 14.93 6.45
C GLY A 71 31.49 15.92 7.46
N GLN A 72 32.03 17.03 6.93
CA GLN A 72 32.77 18.04 7.69
C GLN A 72 31.99 18.63 8.88
N GLU A 73 30.69 18.86 8.74
CA GLU A 73 29.86 19.40 9.84
C GLU A 73 29.76 18.44 11.02
N VAL A 74 29.59 17.15 10.74
CA VAL A 74 29.55 16.12 11.79
C VAL A 74 30.94 15.95 12.41
N LEU A 75 32.02 16.08 11.63
CA LEU A 75 33.38 16.10 12.16
C LEU A 75 33.63 17.28 13.10
N ALA A 76 33.11 18.47 12.79
CA ALA A 76 33.18 19.62 13.67
C ALA A 76 32.42 19.35 15.00
N PHE A 77 31.24 18.74 14.92
CA PHE A 77 30.51 18.28 16.11
C PHE A 77 31.31 17.26 16.93
N ILE A 78 31.84 16.21 16.30
CA ILE A 78 32.65 15.18 16.97
C ILE A 78 33.84 15.84 17.68
N THR A 79 34.52 16.78 17.02
CA THR A 79 35.66 17.51 17.58
C THR A 79 35.27 18.29 18.83
N SER A 80 34.08 18.89 18.86
CA SER A 80 33.56 19.60 20.04
C SER A 80 33.11 18.67 21.17
N ALA A 81 32.66 17.45 20.84
CA ALA A 81 32.13 16.49 21.81
C ALA A 81 33.21 15.61 22.46
N TYR A 82 34.41 15.53 21.87
CA TYR A 82 35.49 14.64 22.33
C TYR A 82 36.45 15.33 23.30
N SER A 83 36.82 14.63 24.38
CA SER A 83 38.00 14.95 25.18
C SER A 83 39.23 14.24 24.61
N SER A 84 40.45 14.63 25.03
CA SER A 84 41.69 13.98 24.59
C SER A 84 41.72 12.46 24.89
N GLN A 85 40.99 12.02 25.90
CA GLN A 85 40.92 10.63 26.36
C GLN A 85 39.96 9.75 25.55
N THR A 86 39.01 10.33 24.83
CA THR A 86 38.06 9.56 24.00
C THR A 86 38.47 9.50 22.52
N ARG A 87 39.50 10.26 22.10
CA ARG A 87 40.02 10.21 20.73
C ARG A 87 40.44 8.79 20.36
N PHE A 88 40.19 8.43 19.09
CA PHE A 88 40.42 7.09 18.54
C PHE A 88 39.57 5.96 19.14
N ASN A 89 38.56 6.29 19.96
CA ASN A 89 37.61 5.31 20.47
C ASN A 89 36.37 5.22 19.56
N GLY A 90 36.32 4.19 18.71
CA GLY A 90 35.23 3.93 17.78
C GLY A 90 33.94 3.47 18.45
N TYR A 91 34.02 2.79 19.60
CA TYR A 91 32.86 2.46 20.42
C TYR A 91 32.12 3.72 20.88
N HIS A 92 32.84 4.66 21.50
CA HIS A 92 32.26 5.93 21.92
C HIS A 92 31.74 6.74 20.73
N LEU A 93 32.44 6.69 19.58
CA LEU A 93 32.00 7.36 18.36
C LEU A 93 30.65 6.83 17.88
N TRP A 94 30.53 5.50 17.80
CA TRP A 94 29.33 4.81 17.37
C TRP A 94 28.13 5.14 18.26
N GLN A 95 28.31 5.08 19.59
CA GLN A 95 27.27 5.41 20.56
C GLN A 95 26.88 6.90 20.52
N LEU A 96 27.85 7.81 20.35
CA LEU A 96 27.59 9.25 20.22
C LEU A 96 26.74 9.56 18.99
N LEU A 97 27.12 9.00 17.83
CA LEU A 97 26.38 9.20 16.59
C LEU A 97 24.96 8.62 16.68
N ARG A 98 24.83 7.43 17.26
CA ARG A 98 23.53 6.81 17.51
C ARG A 98 22.67 7.68 18.43
N SER A 99 23.22 8.16 19.53
CA SER A 99 22.48 9.01 20.48
C SER A 99 22.02 10.32 19.84
N LYS A 100 22.78 10.90 18.91
CA LYS A 100 22.42 12.17 18.27
C LYS A 100 21.47 12.02 17.08
N TYR A 101 21.62 10.95 16.31
CA TYR A 101 21.02 10.85 14.97
C TYR A 101 20.08 9.66 14.78
N ALA A 102 20.07 8.65 15.66
CA ALA A 102 19.20 7.48 15.49
C ALA A 102 17.70 7.77 15.66
N GLY A 103 17.34 9.00 16.04
CA GLY A 103 15.99 9.29 16.50
C GLY A 103 15.70 8.52 17.79
N GLY A 104 14.47 8.66 18.30
CA GLY A 104 14.05 8.02 19.54
C GLY A 104 13.90 8.98 20.71
N ASP A 105 14.41 10.20 20.60
CA ASP A 105 14.06 11.28 21.52
C ASP A 105 12.61 11.75 21.28
N ILE A 106 11.99 12.30 22.32
CA ILE A 106 10.59 12.72 22.31
C ILE A 106 10.31 13.74 21.20
N ALA A 107 11.27 14.61 20.85
CA ALA A 107 11.08 15.63 19.82
C ALA A 107 11.03 15.00 18.42
N SER A 108 11.90 14.02 18.11
CA SER A 108 11.83 13.26 16.86
C SER A 108 10.51 12.50 16.73
N GLN A 109 10.05 11.83 17.80
CA GLN A 109 8.77 11.12 17.79
C GLN A 109 7.58 12.07 17.59
N THR A 110 7.60 13.22 18.28
CA THR A 110 6.55 14.25 18.17
C THR A 110 6.50 14.85 16.77
N THR A 111 7.66 15.11 16.16
CA THR A 111 7.75 15.63 14.78
C THR A 111 7.19 14.62 13.78
N ALA A 112 7.54 13.33 13.93
CA ALA A 112 7.04 12.26 13.07
C ALA A 112 5.51 12.12 13.18
N LEU A 113 4.97 12.11 14.40
CA LEU A 113 3.52 12.07 14.65
C LEU A 113 2.81 13.32 14.14
N ALA A 114 3.39 14.51 14.31
CA ALA A 114 2.82 15.74 13.77
C ALA A 114 2.73 15.70 12.23
N LYS A 115 3.78 15.21 11.56
CA LYS A 115 3.76 15.02 10.09
C LYS A 115 2.67 14.03 9.67
N TRP A 116 2.51 12.94 10.40
CA TRP A 116 1.44 11.96 10.15
C TRP A 116 0.05 12.57 10.35
N ASN A 117 -0.18 13.23 11.48
CA ASN A 117 -1.48 13.80 11.86
C ASN A 117 -1.92 14.90 10.91
N ASN A 118 -1.01 15.79 10.50
CA ASN A 118 -1.30 16.93 9.62
C ASN A 118 -1.45 16.53 8.14
N LEU A 119 -1.24 15.27 7.79
CA LEU A 119 -1.44 14.80 6.43
C LEU A 119 -2.94 14.78 6.10
N ALA A 120 -3.32 15.58 5.10
CA ALA A 120 -4.68 15.63 4.56
C ALA A 120 -4.76 14.92 3.21
N PHE A 121 -5.89 14.25 2.95
CA PHE A 121 -6.16 13.67 1.65
C PHE A 121 -6.45 14.77 0.62
N THR A 122 -5.91 14.61 -0.58
CA THR A 122 -6.17 15.51 -1.72
C THR A 122 -6.51 14.69 -2.96
N SER A 123 -5.57 13.89 -3.44
CA SER A 123 -5.77 12.86 -4.46
C SER A 123 -4.92 11.64 -4.10
N ILE A 124 -5.23 10.47 -4.68
CA ILE A 124 -4.49 9.25 -4.35
C ILE A 124 -3.01 9.36 -4.75
N SER A 125 -2.75 10.00 -5.89
CA SER A 125 -1.42 10.19 -6.48
C SER A 125 -0.48 10.97 -5.54
N LYS A 126 -1.03 11.92 -4.77
CA LYS A 126 -0.30 12.69 -3.76
C LYS A 126 -0.34 12.04 -2.38
N PHE A 127 -1.48 11.46 -2.01
CA PHE A 127 -1.70 10.89 -0.68
C PHE A 127 -0.82 9.67 -0.43
N VAL A 128 -0.74 8.73 -1.36
CA VAL A 128 -0.01 7.47 -1.17
C VAL A 128 1.49 7.69 -0.96
N PRO A 129 2.20 8.49 -1.78
CA PRO A 129 3.60 8.83 -1.51
C PRO A 129 3.77 9.60 -0.18
N ALA A 130 2.86 10.52 0.13
CA ALA A 130 2.94 11.32 1.35
C ALA A 130 2.78 10.46 2.61
N ILE A 131 1.81 9.55 2.65
CA ILE A 131 1.55 8.70 3.82
C ILE A 131 2.66 7.65 3.98
N ARG A 132 3.22 7.14 2.87
CA ARG A 132 4.41 6.27 2.89
C ARG A 132 5.63 7.00 3.47
N SER A 133 5.86 8.25 3.07
CA SER A 133 6.92 9.09 3.65
C SER A 133 6.70 9.38 5.14
N ALA A 134 5.46 9.61 5.56
CA ALA A 134 5.13 9.79 6.97
C ALA A 134 5.38 8.49 7.77
N ASN A 135 4.98 7.33 7.23
CA ASN A 135 5.23 6.03 7.84
C ASN A 135 6.73 5.76 8.03
N GLN A 136 7.54 6.08 7.02
CA GLN A 136 8.99 5.97 7.10
C GLN A 136 9.56 6.85 8.22
N MET A 137 9.07 8.08 8.35
CA MET A 137 9.52 8.99 9.41
C MET A 137 9.18 8.47 10.81
N ILE A 138 8.01 7.85 11.00
CA ILE A 138 7.65 7.18 12.26
C ILE A 138 8.59 6.02 12.56
N ASN A 139 8.87 5.16 11.57
CA ASN A 139 9.78 4.02 11.75
C ASN A 139 11.18 4.50 12.14
N MET A 140 11.65 5.58 11.52
CA MET A 140 12.94 6.18 11.80
C MET A 140 12.99 6.92 13.14
N SER A 141 11.87 7.43 13.65
CA SER A 141 11.84 8.13 14.94
C SER A 141 11.87 7.17 16.13
N GLY A 142 11.84 5.86 15.92
CA GLY A 142 11.72 4.86 16.98
C GLY A 142 10.37 4.89 17.71
N ALA A 143 9.36 5.56 17.15
CA ALA A 143 8.03 5.61 17.76
C ALA A 143 7.33 4.27 17.57
N ILE A 144 6.87 3.68 18.68
CA ILE A 144 6.03 2.48 18.63
C ILE A 144 4.65 2.91 18.15
N PHE A 145 4.39 2.68 16.88
CA PHE A 145 3.11 2.95 16.27
C PHE A 145 2.66 1.68 15.57
N ASP A 146 1.75 0.95 16.20
CA ASP A 146 1.31 -0.36 15.74
C ASP A 146 0.71 -0.31 14.32
N ASP A 147 0.94 -1.34 13.52
CA ASP A 147 0.49 -1.37 12.11
C ASP A 147 -1.04 -1.32 12.00
N ARG A 148 -1.78 -1.97 12.91
CA ARG A 148 -3.25 -1.86 12.96
C ARG A 148 -3.68 -0.43 13.27
N LEU A 149 -2.97 0.26 14.16
CA LEU A 149 -3.27 1.65 14.48
C LEU A 149 -2.92 2.60 13.32
N ARG A 150 -1.80 2.38 12.63
CA ARG A 150 -1.41 3.11 11.41
C ARG A 150 -2.45 2.95 10.32
N ILE A 151 -2.88 1.72 10.07
CA ILE A 151 -3.92 1.41 9.08
C ILE A 151 -5.20 2.15 9.44
N ASN A 152 -5.68 2.03 10.69
CA ASN A 152 -6.89 2.72 11.13
C ASN A 152 -6.81 4.24 10.98
N GLN A 153 -5.68 4.85 11.38
CA GLN A 153 -5.51 6.30 11.22
C GLN A 153 -5.41 6.73 9.75
N MET A 154 -4.76 5.94 8.89
CA MET A 154 -4.73 6.21 7.45
C MET A 154 -6.15 6.12 6.86
N LEU A 155 -6.92 5.09 7.20
CA LEU A 155 -8.29 4.89 6.71
C LEU A 155 -9.20 6.05 7.12
N GLN A 156 -9.03 6.62 8.32
CA GLN A 156 -9.77 7.80 8.78
C GLN A 156 -9.47 9.07 7.97
N LYS A 157 -8.33 9.13 7.30
CA LYS A 157 -7.95 10.27 6.44
C LYS A 157 -8.58 10.20 5.05
N LEU A 158 -9.14 9.05 4.66
CA LEU A 158 -9.76 8.87 3.36
C LEU A 158 -11.16 9.52 3.29
N PRO A 159 -11.55 10.14 2.17
CA PRO A 159 -12.91 10.65 1.94
C PRO A 159 -13.98 9.57 1.99
N GLY A 160 -15.25 9.99 2.08
CA GLY A 160 -16.42 9.09 2.10
C GLY A 160 -16.55 8.18 0.88
N GLU A 161 -15.99 8.57 -0.28
CA GLU A 161 -15.94 7.74 -1.49
C GLU A 161 -15.21 6.40 -1.28
N TYR A 162 -14.33 6.32 -0.27
CA TYR A 162 -13.58 5.12 0.08
C TYR A 162 -14.25 4.29 1.20
N GLN A 163 -15.51 4.57 1.55
CA GLN A 163 -16.17 3.90 2.68
C GLN A 163 -16.19 2.38 2.52
N SER A 164 -16.53 1.88 1.33
CA SER A 164 -16.54 0.43 1.09
C SER A 164 -15.16 -0.21 1.25
N PHE A 165 -14.08 0.48 0.84
CA PHE A 165 -12.71 0.02 1.11
C PHE A 165 -12.40 -0.02 2.61
N ARG A 166 -12.80 1.01 3.36
CA ARG A 166 -12.64 1.06 4.82
C ARG A 166 -13.34 -0.11 5.50
N ASP A 167 -14.56 -0.44 5.07
CA ASP A 167 -15.34 -1.55 5.61
C ASP A 167 -14.69 -2.90 5.30
N ILE A 168 -14.23 -3.12 4.06
CA ILE A 168 -13.53 -4.34 3.64
C ILE A 168 -12.27 -4.58 4.49
N ILE A 169 -11.48 -3.53 4.75
CA ILE A 169 -10.27 -3.66 5.56
C ILE A 169 -10.62 -3.87 7.04
N SER A 170 -11.65 -3.20 7.56
CA SER A 170 -12.07 -3.31 8.96
C SER A 170 -12.70 -4.66 9.29
N MET A 171 -13.41 -5.27 8.35
CA MET A 171 -13.98 -6.62 8.49
C MET A 171 -12.93 -7.73 8.37
N ASN A 172 -11.72 -7.42 7.90
CA ASN A 172 -10.66 -8.41 7.78
C ASN A 172 -10.01 -8.65 9.15
N ASP A 173 -10.19 -9.86 9.68
CA ASP A 173 -9.66 -10.27 10.99
C ASP A 173 -8.17 -10.63 10.97
N GLN A 174 -7.55 -10.71 9.77
CA GLN A 174 -6.13 -11.01 9.65
C GLN A 174 -5.29 -9.76 9.91
N GLU A 175 -4.25 -9.91 10.75
CA GLU A 175 -3.20 -8.90 10.90
C GLU A 175 -2.54 -8.64 9.54
N GLN A 176 -2.58 -7.40 9.10
CA GLN A 176 -2.00 -6.97 7.84
C GLN A 176 -0.98 -5.88 8.11
N SER A 177 0.12 -5.91 7.37
CA SER A 177 1.08 -4.82 7.42
C SER A 177 0.53 -3.58 6.73
N PHE A 178 1.02 -2.41 7.15
CA PHE A 178 0.63 -1.13 6.58
C PHE A 178 0.80 -1.09 5.05
N GLU A 179 1.92 -1.62 4.54
CA GLU A 179 2.23 -1.62 3.11
C GLU A 179 1.29 -2.53 2.29
N ILE A 180 0.80 -3.63 2.87
CA ILE A 180 -0.18 -4.50 2.18
C ILE A 180 -1.50 -3.75 1.99
N VAL A 181 -1.99 -3.07 3.03
CA VAL A 181 -3.23 -2.29 2.94
C VAL A 181 -3.07 -1.12 1.98
N LEU A 182 -1.91 -0.46 1.99
CA LEU A 182 -1.63 0.65 1.06
C LEU A 182 -1.66 0.19 -0.41
N LYS A 183 -1.10 -0.99 -0.72
CA LYS A 183 -1.21 -1.60 -2.07
C LYS A 183 -2.65 -1.96 -2.43
N LYS A 184 -3.44 -2.47 -1.47
CA LYS A 184 -4.87 -2.74 -1.68
C LYS A 184 -5.64 -1.45 -1.99
N LEU A 185 -5.29 -0.34 -1.35
CA LEU A 185 -5.88 0.97 -1.64
C LEU A 185 -5.56 1.42 -3.07
N GLU A 186 -4.29 1.32 -3.49
CA GLU A 186 -3.86 1.64 -4.87
C GLU A 186 -4.66 0.80 -5.89
N ASN A 187 -4.78 -0.52 -5.67
CA ASN A 187 -5.56 -1.41 -6.53
C ASN A 187 -7.05 -1.06 -6.53
N TYR A 188 -7.62 -0.75 -5.37
CA TYR A 188 -9.02 -0.36 -5.24
C TYR A 188 -9.32 0.90 -6.06
N VAL A 189 -8.43 1.88 -6.06
CA VAL A 189 -8.59 3.11 -6.86
C VAL A 189 -8.58 2.80 -8.35
N ALA A 190 -7.63 1.97 -8.80
CA ALA A 190 -7.52 1.57 -10.20
C ALA A 190 -8.75 0.79 -10.69
N MET A 191 -9.32 -0.09 -9.86
CA MET A 191 -10.49 -0.89 -10.22
C MET A 191 -11.80 -0.08 -10.24
N ASN A 192 -11.91 0.94 -9.39
CA ASN A 192 -13.14 1.73 -9.24
C ASN A 192 -13.09 3.09 -9.97
N ASN A 193 -12.05 3.36 -10.76
CA ASN A 193 -11.84 4.62 -11.49
C ASN A 193 -11.96 5.87 -10.60
N LEU A 194 -11.42 5.80 -9.37
CA LEU A 194 -11.46 6.91 -8.41
C LEU A 194 -10.29 7.89 -8.58
N ASP A 195 -9.54 7.77 -9.67
CA ASP A 195 -8.37 8.60 -9.95
C ASP A 195 -8.81 9.88 -10.68
N HIS A 196 -9.20 10.90 -9.89
CA HIS A 196 -9.71 12.18 -10.40
C HIS A 196 -8.63 13.08 -11.05
N ASP A 197 -7.37 12.64 -11.11
CA ASP A 197 -6.23 13.38 -11.70
C ASP A 197 -5.98 13.01 -13.18
N GLN A 198 -6.79 12.14 -13.80
CA GLN A 198 -6.59 11.76 -15.21
C GLN A 198 -7.35 12.70 -16.16
N ALA A 199 -6.60 13.51 -16.91
CA ALA A 199 -7.03 13.98 -18.23
C ALA A 199 -7.44 12.75 -19.08
N PRO A 200 -8.42 12.84 -20.00
CA PRO A 200 -8.99 11.69 -20.66
C PRO A 200 -7.94 10.99 -21.53
N SER A 201 -7.28 9.98 -20.98
CA SER A 201 -6.30 9.16 -21.66
C SER A 201 -6.99 7.93 -22.22
N VAL A 202 -6.86 7.80 -23.54
CA VAL A 202 -7.37 6.75 -24.42
C VAL A 202 -7.27 5.36 -23.79
N ALA A 203 -8.42 4.69 -23.67
CA ALA A 203 -8.52 3.32 -23.19
C ALA A 203 -7.71 2.35 -24.09
N PRO A 204 -6.98 1.37 -23.53
CA PRO A 204 -6.53 0.24 -24.32
C PRO A 204 -7.74 -0.67 -24.61
N ILE A 205 -7.99 -0.89 -25.89
CA ILE A 205 -8.96 -1.88 -26.37
C ILE A 205 -8.38 -3.27 -26.09
N GLN A 206 -8.84 -3.92 -25.02
CA GLN A 206 -8.97 -5.39 -24.98
C GLN A 206 -10.29 -5.75 -24.30
N SER A 207 -11.32 -5.79 -25.16
CA SER A 207 -12.66 -6.27 -24.86
C SER A 207 -12.70 -7.77 -25.10
N LEU A 208 -13.22 -8.55 -24.14
CA LEU A 208 -14.06 -9.70 -24.41
C LEU A 208 -14.87 -10.08 -23.15
N LEU A 209 -16.18 -9.87 -23.30
CA LEU A 209 -17.32 -10.57 -22.69
C LEU A 209 -18.08 -9.92 -21.52
N SER A 210 -19.39 -9.81 -21.78
CA SER A 210 -20.53 -9.54 -20.89
C SER A 210 -20.86 -8.07 -20.59
N GLN A 211 -21.34 -7.36 -21.62
CA GLN A 211 -22.18 -6.17 -21.40
C GLN A 211 -23.57 -6.61 -20.93
N SER A 212 -23.78 -6.63 -19.61
CA SER A 212 -25.12 -6.51 -19.04
C SER A 212 -25.54 -5.04 -19.14
N ASN A 213 -26.72 -4.83 -19.72
CA ASN A 213 -27.30 -3.52 -19.97
C ASN A 213 -27.54 -2.80 -18.64
N SER A 214 -26.69 -1.84 -18.30
CA SER A 214 -26.82 -0.98 -17.13
C SER A 214 -28.09 -0.14 -17.24
N GLN A 215 -29.05 -0.41 -16.36
CA GLN A 215 -30.17 0.46 -16.05
C GLN A 215 -29.65 1.81 -15.54
N GLY A 216 -29.70 2.83 -16.39
CA GLY A 216 -29.66 4.23 -15.97
C GLY A 216 -31.04 4.70 -15.49
N PRO A 217 -31.11 5.81 -14.74
CA PRO A 217 -32.34 6.26 -14.10
C PRO A 217 -33.44 6.53 -15.13
N ALA A 218 -34.65 6.04 -14.83
CA ALA A 218 -35.83 6.11 -15.67
C ALA A 218 -36.26 7.57 -15.91
N SER A 219 -35.80 8.16 -17.01
CA SER A 219 -36.52 9.25 -17.66
C SER A 219 -37.41 8.65 -18.75
N SER A 220 -38.71 8.83 -18.59
CA SER A 220 -39.75 8.40 -19.54
C SER A 220 -39.72 9.27 -20.80
N THR A 221 -38.62 9.20 -21.55
CA THR A 221 -38.49 9.88 -22.84
C THR A 221 -39.50 9.28 -23.82
N ILE A 222 -40.53 10.06 -24.16
CA ILE A 222 -41.47 9.76 -25.23
C ILE A 222 -40.68 9.74 -26.54
N CYS A 223 -40.84 8.69 -27.34
CA CYS A 223 -40.17 8.61 -28.64
C CYS A 223 -40.71 9.68 -29.60
N SER A 224 -39.82 10.48 -30.20
CA SER A 224 -40.17 11.52 -31.16
C SER A 224 -40.75 11.00 -32.49
N HIS A 225 -40.63 9.70 -32.77
CA HIS A 225 -41.10 9.08 -34.02
C HIS A 225 -42.50 8.45 -33.91
N CYS A 226 -42.81 7.79 -32.79
CA CYS A 226 -44.09 7.10 -32.61
C CYS A 226 -44.91 7.59 -31.41
N LYS A 227 -44.40 8.56 -30.66
CA LYS A 227 -45.01 9.12 -29.45
C LYS A 227 -45.31 8.09 -28.35
N LYS A 228 -44.69 6.90 -28.39
CA LYS A 228 -44.78 5.87 -27.34
C LYS A 228 -43.57 5.95 -26.41
N VAL A 229 -43.76 5.60 -25.14
CA VAL A 229 -42.71 5.50 -24.12
C VAL A 229 -42.05 4.11 -24.15
N GLY A 230 -40.93 3.94 -23.45
CA GLY A 230 -40.29 2.63 -23.25
C GLY A 230 -39.22 2.23 -24.27
N HIS A 231 -38.88 3.10 -25.23
CA HIS A 231 -37.74 2.90 -26.13
C HIS A 231 -37.12 4.23 -26.56
N ARG A 232 -35.84 4.20 -26.94
CA ARG A 232 -35.14 5.37 -27.49
C ARG A 232 -35.49 5.57 -28.98
N PRO A 233 -35.45 6.80 -29.52
CA PRO A 233 -35.81 7.08 -30.92
C PRO A 233 -35.09 6.22 -31.97
N HIS A 234 -33.84 5.82 -31.74
CA HIS A 234 -33.08 4.98 -32.67
C HIS A 234 -33.51 3.51 -32.72
N ASN A 235 -34.31 3.07 -31.73
CA ASN A 235 -34.91 1.72 -31.64
C ASN A 235 -36.41 1.73 -31.98
N CYS A 236 -36.91 2.81 -32.60
CA CYS A 236 -38.33 2.92 -32.96
C CYS A 236 -38.66 2.07 -34.20
N TRP A 237 -39.48 1.03 -34.03
CA TRP A 237 -39.89 0.15 -35.14
C TRP A 237 -40.77 0.82 -36.20
N ILE A 238 -41.40 1.96 -35.90
CA ILE A 238 -42.15 2.73 -36.90
C ILE A 238 -41.18 3.38 -37.91
N LYS A 239 -40.02 3.86 -37.42
CA LYS A 239 -39.00 4.47 -38.29
C LYS A 239 -38.04 3.43 -38.87
N PHE A 240 -37.83 2.33 -38.16
CA PHE A 240 -36.91 1.24 -38.53
C PHE A 240 -37.64 -0.11 -38.50
N PRO A 241 -38.51 -0.40 -39.49
CA PRO A 241 -39.29 -1.65 -39.54
C PRO A 241 -38.40 -2.89 -39.64
N GLU A 242 -37.20 -2.76 -40.18
CA GLU A 242 -36.21 -3.84 -40.29
C GLU A 242 -35.70 -4.31 -38.92
N LYS A 243 -35.83 -3.48 -37.88
CA LYS A 243 -35.48 -3.80 -36.49
C LYS A 243 -36.65 -4.35 -35.68
N ALA A 244 -37.84 -4.44 -36.26
CA ALA A 244 -38.99 -5.04 -35.61
C ALA A 244 -38.75 -6.54 -35.44
N PRO A 245 -38.97 -7.12 -34.24
CA PRO A 245 -38.96 -8.56 -34.05
C PRO A 245 -39.94 -9.21 -35.02
N LYS A 246 -39.47 -10.20 -35.79
CA LYS A 246 -40.29 -10.89 -36.82
C LYS A 246 -41.05 -12.10 -36.28
N THR A 247 -41.00 -12.35 -34.97
CA THR A 247 -41.55 -13.54 -34.33
C THR A 247 -42.61 -13.17 -33.30
N GLU A 248 -43.72 -13.90 -33.32
CA GLU A 248 -44.88 -13.72 -32.42
C GLU A 248 -44.49 -13.84 -30.93
N SER A 249 -43.51 -14.71 -30.64
CA SER A 249 -42.94 -14.91 -29.29
C SER A 249 -42.26 -13.68 -28.69
N ALA A 250 -41.79 -12.73 -29.52
CA ALA A 250 -41.14 -11.50 -29.05
C ALA A 250 -42.14 -10.40 -28.67
N HIS A 251 -43.43 -10.57 -28.98
CA HIS A 251 -44.50 -9.63 -28.62
C HIS A 251 -45.11 -9.89 -27.23
N HIS A 252 -44.78 -11.00 -26.58
CA HIS A 252 -45.16 -11.25 -25.19
C HIS A 252 -44.10 -10.66 -24.25
N THR A 253 -44.33 -9.44 -23.77
CA THR A 253 -43.53 -8.86 -22.68
C THR A 253 -44.40 -8.50 -21.47
N VAL A 254 -44.08 -9.15 -20.34
CA VAL A 254 -44.12 -8.64 -18.95
C VAL A 254 -45.42 -8.80 -18.12
N GLN A 255 -46.55 -9.30 -18.63
CA GLN A 255 -47.73 -9.50 -17.74
C GLN A 255 -47.74 -10.83 -16.95
N ASP A 256 -47.24 -11.94 -17.49
CA ASP A 256 -47.42 -13.25 -16.83
C ASP A 256 -46.39 -13.60 -15.74
N ASN A 257 -45.31 -12.82 -15.61
CA ASN A 257 -44.25 -13.09 -14.61
C ASN A 257 -44.48 -12.40 -13.25
N PHE A 258 -45.53 -11.59 -13.10
CA PHE A 258 -45.80 -10.93 -11.81
C PHE A 258 -46.40 -11.90 -10.78
N ASN A 259 -47.07 -12.97 -11.22
CA ASN A 259 -47.76 -13.91 -10.33
C ASN A 259 -46.88 -15.07 -9.81
N GLN A 260 -45.62 -15.18 -10.21
CA GLN A 260 -44.71 -16.24 -9.73
C GLN A 260 -43.87 -15.85 -8.50
N LEU A 261 -44.00 -14.62 -8.00
CA LEU A 261 -43.23 -14.11 -6.85
C LEU A 261 -44.00 -14.16 -5.51
N ASN A 262 -45.16 -14.82 -5.46
CA ASN A 262 -46.03 -14.81 -4.28
C ASN A 262 -45.75 -15.89 -3.22
N ASP A 263 -44.73 -16.74 -3.40
CA ASP A 263 -44.32 -17.66 -2.32
C ASP A 263 -42.79 -17.72 -2.17
N PRO A 264 -42.20 -16.99 -1.21
CA PRO A 264 -40.75 -16.84 -1.08
C PRO A 264 -40.04 -18.06 -0.46
N THR A 265 -40.71 -19.22 -0.31
CA THR A 265 -40.16 -20.36 0.46
C THR A 265 -40.04 -21.69 -0.29
N SER A 266 -40.45 -21.81 -1.55
CA SER A 266 -40.37 -23.08 -2.28
C SER A 266 -39.24 -23.08 -3.33
N PHE A 267 -38.03 -23.45 -2.91
CA PHE A 267 -36.85 -23.63 -3.80
C PHE A 267 -36.73 -25.06 -4.37
N THR A 268 -37.80 -25.86 -4.31
CA THR A 268 -37.76 -27.29 -4.65
C THR A 268 -37.87 -27.59 -6.15
N HIS A 269 -38.18 -26.57 -6.97
CA HIS A 269 -38.37 -26.73 -8.41
C HIS A 269 -37.62 -25.67 -9.21
N PHE A 270 -37.11 -26.04 -10.38
CA PHE A 270 -36.48 -25.12 -11.33
C PHE A 270 -36.94 -25.42 -12.75
N ARG A 271 -36.88 -24.41 -13.64
CA ARG A 271 -37.21 -24.58 -15.07
C ARG A 271 -35.96 -24.51 -15.93
N THR A 272 -35.87 -25.42 -16.90
CA THR A 272 -34.84 -25.42 -17.94
C THR A 272 -35.20 -24.45 -19.07
N ALA A 273 -34.24 -24.13 -19.94
CA ALA A 273 -34.39 -23.11 -21.00
C ALA A 273 -35.45 -23.46 -22.06
N ASP A 274 -35.84 -24.73 -22.14
CA ASP A 274 -36.94 -25.27 -22.94
C ASP A 274 -38.31 -25.18 -22.24
N GLY A 275 -38.37 -24.67 -21.01
CA GLY A 275 -39.58 -24.42 -20.25
C GLY A 275 -40.08 -25.60 -19.41
N VAL A 276 -39.35 -26.72 -19.37
CA VAL A 276 -39.70 -27.91 -18.58
C VAL A 276 -39.40 -27.67 -17.09
N LEU A 277 -40.32 -28.06 -16.20
CA LEU A 277 -40.18 -27.92 -14.75
C LEU A 277 -39.61 -29.22 -14.17
N HIS A 278 -38.53 -29.11 -13.39
CA HIS A 278 -37.85 -30.23 -12.73
C HIS A 278 -37.87 -30.06 -11.22
N HIS A 279 -38.07 -31.16 -10.49
CA HIS A 279 -37.89 -31.19 -9.04
C HIS A 279 -36.41 -31.40 -8.69
N ILE A 280 -35.91 -30.75 -7.63
CA ILE A 280 -34.48 -30.77 -7.29
C ILE A 280 -33.98 -32.19 -6.94
N ASP A 281 -34.85 -33.02 -6.35
CA ASP A 281 -34.56 -34.42 -5.99
C ASP A 281 -34.45 -35.37 -7.21
N GLU A 282 -34.86 -34.91 -8.40
CA GLU A 282 -34.73 -35.66 -9.65
C GLU A 282 -33.34 -35.48 -10.27
N ILE A 283 -32.54 -34.52 -9.80
CA ILE A 283 -31.19 -34.28 -10.29
C ILE A 283 -30.25 -35.35 -9.74
N LYS A 284 -29.83 -36.28 -10.61
CA LYS A 284 -28.73 -37.21 -10.34
C LYS A 284 -27.58 -36.91 -11.29
N PHE A 285 -26.39 -36.74 -10.73
CA PHE A 285 -25.18 -36.55 -11.49
C PHE A 285 -24.57 -37.91 -11.82
N GLU A 286 -24.25 -38.14 -13.09
CA GLU A 286 -23.53 -39.33 -13.51
C GLU A 286 -22.16 -39.39 -12.80
N ASN A 287 -21.78 -40.58 -12.34
CA ASN A 287 -20.56 -40.88 -11.57
C ASN A 287 -20.53 -40.42 -10.10
N VAL A 288 -21.69 -40.10 -9.51
CA VAL A 288 -21.80 -39.87 -8.06
C VAL A 288 -22.57 -41.02 -7.40
N LYS A 289 -21.99 -41.63 -6.35
CA LYS A 289 -22.67 -42.61 -5.50
C LYS A 289 -23.36 -41.86 -4.35
N TYR A 290 -24.68 -41.99 -4.28
CA TYR A 290 -25.51 -41.42 -3.22
C TYR A 290 -25.79 -42.52 -2.18
N PHE A 291 -25.60 -42.21 -0.89
CA PHE A 291 -25.89 -43.10 0.24
C PHE A 291 -27.24 -42.75 0.86
#